data_AF-A0A0P0CT63-F1
#
_entry.id   AF-A0A0P0CT63-F1
#
_cell.length_a   1.000
_cell.length_b   1.000
_cell.length_c   1.000
_cell.angle_alpha   90.00
_cell.angle_beta   90.00
_cell.angle_gamma   90.00
#
_symmetry.space_group_name_H-M   'P 1'
#
loop_
_entity.id
_entity.type
_entity.pdbx_description
1 polymer ?
#
loop_
_entity_poly.entity_id
_entity_poly.type
_entity_poly.pdbx_seq_one_letter_code
_entity_poly.pdbx_strand_id
1 'polypeptide(L)'
;MKNFIILLTFLIGSCSTTISEEYHKSELEKIENTVKSDNPMDVAEVGLDSCLVTSLELDTTTELQNQLYETEKLLPGYQMQTVHVLSGEGSLGYLILSKGEQFMLCLVDGTEGYRIIGATPIPSLKKDEYFVDLCESSCKGDFLTFGVAKEKSDNAVRTLRAWRVNYEKRVIEQINPTAVDCNSSYFTDYD
;
A
#
# COMPACT_ATOMS: atom_id res chain seq x y z
N MET A 1 -45.36 -7.42 12.61
CA MET A 1 -45.44 -8.77 12.04
C MET A 1 -45.33 -8.68 10.52
N LYS A 2 -44.20 -9.09 9.96
CA LYS A 2 -44.04 -9.68 8.62
C LYS A 2 -42.74 -10.48 8.66
N ASN A 3 -42.90 -11.80 8.62
CA ASN A 3 -41.85 -12.79 8.36
C ASN A 3 -41.36 -12.60 6.91
N PHE A 4 -40.12 -12.98 6.58
CA PHE A 4 -39.85 -14.14 5.73
C PHE A 4 -38.35 -14.34 5.41
N ILE A 5 -37.89 -15.56 5.72
CA ILE A 5 -36.98 -16.47 4.99
C ILE A 5 -35.50 -16.12 4.81
N ILE A 6 -34.69 -16.94 5.50
CA ILE A 6 -33.31 -17.32 5.21
C ILE A 6 -33.31 -18.27 4.00
N LEU A 7 -32.44 -18.03 3.01
CA LEU A 7 -32.01 -19.08 2.09
C LEU A 7 -30.49 -19.14 2.08
N LEU A 8 -29.97 -20.28 2.52
CA LEU A 8 -28.57 -20.64 2.58
C LEU A 8 -28.42 -21.92 1.77
N THR A 9 -27.61 -21.91 0.71
CA THR A 9 -27.18 -23.14 0.06
C THR A 9 -25.75 -22.99 -0.45
N PHE A 10 -24.88 -23.86 0.07
CA PHE A 10 -23.49 -24.08 -0.34
C PHE A 10 -23.41 -24.84 -1.66
N LEU A 11 -22.33 -24.64 -2.42
CA LEU A 11 -21.75 -25.67 -3.29
C LEU A 11 -20.23 -25.53 -3.35
N ILE A 12 -19.58 -26.64 -3.01
CA ILE A 12 -18.14 -26.87 -2.90
C ILE A 12 -17.57 -27.05 -4.31
N GLY A 13 -16.41 -26.45 -4.58
CA GLY A 13 -15.61 -26.71 -5.76
C GLY A 13 -14.14 -26.64 -5.42
N SER A 14 -13.56 -27.76 -4.98
CA SER A 14 -12.12 -27.95 -4.84
C SER A 14 -11.47 -28.05 -6.22
N CYS A 15 -10.47 -27.22 -6.51
CA CYS A 15 -9.50 -27.53 -7.56
C CYS A 15 -8.11 -27.01 -7.15
N SER A 16 -7.26 -27.93 -6.72
CA SER A 16 -5.82 -27.77 -6.64
C SER A 16 -5.26 -27.63 -8.05
N THR A 17 -4.51 -26.57 -8.33
CA THR A 17 -3.59 -26.53 -9.48
C THR A 17 -2.22 -26.08 -9.00
N THR A 18 -1.32 -27.05 -9.00
CA THR A 18 0.13 -26.89 -8.90
C THR A 18 0.59 -25.97 -10.02
N ILE A 19 1.06 -24.77 -9.69
CA ILE A 19 1.69 -23.88 -10.67
C ILE A 19 3.14 -24.39 -10.85
N SER A 20 3.37 -24.97 -12.03
CA SER A 20 4.65 -25.52 -12.48
C SER A 20 5.74 -24.43 -12.53
N GLU A 21 6.89 -24.73 -11.95
CA GLU A 21 8.12 -23.91 -11.96
C GLU A 21 8.64 -23.59 -13.38
N GLU A 22 8.13 -24.24 -14.43
CA GLU A 22 8.48 -23.92 -15.83
C GLU A 22 7.91 -22.57 -16.31
N TYR A 23 6.80 -22.07 -15.75
CA TYR A 23 6.20 -20.81 -16.21
C TYR A 23 7.07 -19.58 -15.84
N HIS A 24 7.77 -19.64 -14.70
CA HIS A 24 8.64 -18.55 -14.25
C HIS A 24 9.91 -18.38 -15.09
N LYS A 25 10.41 -19.45 -15.71
CA LYS A 25 11.67 -19.40 -16.45
C LYS A 25 11.51 -18.82 -17.85
N SER A 26 10.37 -19.06 -18.49
CA SER A 26 10.04 -18.52 -19.83
C SER A 26 9.78 -17.01 -19.82
N GLU A 27 9.24 -16.46 -18.73
CA GLU A 27 8.93 -15.03 -18.62
C GLU A 27 10.19 -14.17 -18.38
N LEU A 28 11.18 -14.70 -17.64
CA LEU A 28 12.45 -14.00 -17.42
C LEU A 28 13.30 -13.85 -18.70
N GLU A 29 13.32 -14.86 -19.59
CA GLU A 29 14.03 -14.78 -20.89
C GLU A 29 13.38 -13.78 -21.87
N LYS A 30 12.07 -13.51 -21.75
CA LYS A 30 11.39 -12.48 -22.58
C LYS A 30 11.73 -11.06 -22.13
N ILE A 31 11.88 -10.85 -20.81
CA ILE A 31 12.26 -9.54 -20.25
C ILE A 31 13.69 -9.19 -20.67
N GLU A 32 14.64 -10.14 -20.63
CA GLU A 32 16.03 -9.87 -21.04
C GLU A 32 16.17 -9.52 -22.53
N ASN A 33 15.31 -10.05 -23.40
CA ASN A 33 15.31 -9.72 -24.82
C ASN A 33 14.66 -8.36 -25.15
N THR A 34 13.81 -7.84 -24.26
CA THR A 34 13.12 -6.54 -24.48
C THR A 34 14.03 -5.35 -24.12
N VAL A 35 15.12 -5.57 -23.38
CA VAL A 35 16.06 -4.50 -22.95
C VAL A 35 17.14 -4.16 -24.01
N LYS A 36 17.12 -4.81 -25.19
CA LYS A 36 18.10 -4.57 -26.29
C LYS A 36 17.52 -3.97 -27.58
N SER A 37 16.48 -3.14 -27.48
CA SER A 37 15.89 -2.48 -28.65
C SER A 37 16.07 -0.96 -28.60
N ASP A 38 16.97 -0.44 -29.45
CA ASP A 38 17.35 0.96 -29.62
C ASP A 38 16.34 1.80 -30.44
N ASN A 39 15.02 1.68 -30.21
CA ASN A 39 14.05 2.52 -30.91
C ASN A 39 12.88 2.98 -30.02
N PRO A 40 12.73 4.29 -29.74
CA PRO A 40 11.69 4.82 -28.88
C PRO A 40 10.53 5.33 -29.74
N MET A 41 9.66 4.46 -30.24
CA MET A 41 8.32 4.82 -30.72
C MET A 41 7.57 3.54 -31.11
N ASP A 42 6.78 3.04 -30.17
CA ASP A 42 5.59 2.18 -30.30
C ASP A 42 5.49 1.29 -29.07
N VAL A 43 4.92 1.85 -28.00
CA VAL A 43 4.30 1.04 -26.94
C VAL A 43 2.90 1.57 -26.74
N ALA A 44 2.06 1.35 -27.76
CA ALA A 44 0.63 1.31 -27.56
C ALA A 44 0.26 -0.10 -27.06
N GLU A 45 -0.59 -0.15 -26.03
CA GLU A 45 -1.17 -1.35 -25.42
C GLU A 45 -0.23 -2.28 -24.64
N VAL A 46 0.17 -1.84 -23.44
CA VAL A 46 0.31 -2.76 -22.30
C VAL A 46 -0.89 -2.55 -21.38
N GLY A 47 -2.05 -3.03 -21.81
CA GLY A 47 -3.07 -3.49 -20.86
C GLY A 47 -2.65 -4.88 -20.39
N LEU A 48 -2.83 -5.18 -19.08
CA LEU A 48 -2.41 -6.38 -18.33
C LEU A 48 -0.98 -6.22 -17.75
N ASP A 49 -0.68 -5.92 -16.48
CA ASP A 49 -1.42 -5.74 -15.23
C ASP A 49 -0.87 -4.48 -14.55
N SER A 50 -1.57 -3.35 -14.65
CA SER A 50 -1.09 -2.08 -14.07
C SER A 50 -0.97 -2.15 -12.54
N CYS A 51 -1.61 -3.11 -11.90
CA CYS A 51 -1.69 -3.26 -10.45
C CYS A 51 -1.01 -4.53 -9.98
N LEU A 52 0.27 -4.72 -10.30
CA LEU A 52 1.05 -5.75 -9.61
C LEU A 52 0.98 -5.46 -8.11
N VAL A 53 0.44 -6.42 -7.36
CA VAL A 53 0.19 -6.31 -5.92
C VAL A 53 1.06 -7.32 -5.21
N THR A 54 1.78 -6.90 -4.18
CA THR A 54 2.47 -7.80 -3.26
C THR A 54 2.11 -7.42 -1.84
N SER A 55 1.57 -8.37 -1.07
CA SER A 55 1.32 -8.13 0.35
C SER A 55 2.64 -7.86 1.05
N LEU A 56 2.67 -6.77 1.82
CA LEU A 56 3.82 -6.44 2.63
C LEU A 56 3.82 -7.30 3.89
N GLU A 57 4.94 -7.97 4.16
CA GLU A 57 5.09 -8.72 5.41
C GLU A 57 5.27 -7.74 6.57
N LEU A 58 4.27 -7.69 7.45
CA LEU A 58 4.28 -6.86 8.65
C LEU A 58 4.82 -7.69 9.82
N ASP A 59 5.84 -7.19 10.48
CA ASP A 59 6.35 -7.78 11.71
C ASP A 59 5.37 -7.47 12.86
N THR A 60 4.74 -8.53 13.34
CA THR A 60 3.77 -8.51 14.44
C THR A 60 4.40 -8.86 15.79
N THR A 61 5.71 -9.07 15.82
CA THR A 61 6.49 -9.38 17.02
C THR A 61 7.23 -8.17 17.58
N THR A 62 7.21 -7.04 16.86
CA THR A 62 7.83 -5.80 17.29
C THR A 62 7.26 -5.30 18.63
N GLU A 63 8.07 -4.51 19.36
CA GLU A 63 7.64 -3.77 20.56
C GLU A 63 6.49 -2.78 20.30
N LEU A 64 6.26 -2.44 19.02
CA LEU A 64 5.19 -1.56 18.57
C LEU A 64 3.83 -2.27 18.56
N GLN A 65 3.80 -3.60 18.51
CA GLN A 65 2.57 -4.38 18.43
C GLN A 65 1.63 -4.07 19.61
N ASN A 66 0.35 -3.86 19.30
CA ASN A 66 -0.71 -3.50 20.25
C ASN A 66 -0.50 -2.19 21.03
N GLN A 67 0.56 -1.43 20.72
CA GLN A 67 0.71 -0.11 21.30
C GLN A 67 -0.36 0.81 20.73
N LEU A 68 -0.94 1.60 21.62
CA LEU A 68 -1.92 2.60 21.26
C LEU A 68 -1.19 3.93 21.04
N TYR A 69 -1.19 4.42 19.80
CA TYR A 69 -0.72 5.75 19.50
C TYR A 69 -1.90 6.72 19.60
N GLU A 70 -2.10 7.27 20.80
CA GLU A 70 -2.90 8.48 20.97
C GLU A 70 -1.98 9.67 20.68
N THR A 71 -2.45 10.69 19.98
CA THR A 71 -1.65 11.90 19.67
C THR A 71 -1.03 12.56 20.91
N GLU A 72 -1.54 12.25 22.11
CA GLU A 72 -1.04 12.70 23.41
C GLU A 72 0.02 11.77 24.07
N LYS A 73 0.12 10.51 23.65
CA LYS A 73 1.09 9.51 24.15
C LYS A 73 2.01 9.05 23.03
N LEU A 74 3.06 9.84 22.82
CA LEU A 74 4.12 9.51 21.88
C LEU A 74 4.80 8.18 22.27
N LEU A 75 4.98 7.30 21.29
CA LEU A 75 5.86 6.14 21.45
C LEU A 75 7.29 6.62 21.72
N PRO A 76 7.97 6.13 22.78
CA PRO A 76 9.30 6.62 23.14
C PRO A 76 10.31 6.54 21.98
N GLY A 77 10.80 7.69 21.57
CA GLY A 77 11.81 7.82 20.50
C GLY A 77 11.26 7.70 19.08
N TYR A 78 9.95 7.56 18.88
CA TYR A 78 9.32 7.58 17.56
C TYR A 78 8.53 8.88 17.33
N GLN A 79 8.61 9.41 16.11
CA GLN A 79 7.82 10.56 15.66
C GLN A 79 6.82 10.11 14.59
N MET A 80 5.57 10.53 14.71
CA MET A 80 4.57 10.33 13.66
C MET A 80 4.88 11.26 12.48
N GLN A 81 4.96 10.68 11.28
CA GLN A 81 5.18 11.41 10.02
C GLN A 81 3.87 11.62 9.28
N THR A 82 3.07 10.56 9.18
CA THR A 82 1.70 10.60 8.64
C THR A 82 0.86 9.56 9.35
N VAL A 83 -0.44 9.83 9.46
CA VAL A 83 -1.46 8.88 9.84
C VAL A 83 -2.70 9.11 8.97
N HIS A 84 -3.25 8.03 8.44
CA HIS A 84 -4.53 8.08 7.78
C HIS A 84 -5.36 6.86 8.12
N VAL A 85 -6.57 7.09 8.59
CA VAL A 85 -7.52 6.05 9.02
C VAL A 85 -8.88 6.38 8.44
N LEU A 86 -9.52 5.41 7.78
CA LEU A 86 -10.91 5.57 7.37
C LEU A 86 -11.81 5.52 8.60
N SER A 87 -12.70 6.52 8.74
CA SER A 87 -13.73 6.51 9.77
C SER A 87 -14.80 5.47 9.46
N GLY A 88 -15.15 4.61 10.43
CA GLY A 88 -16.26 3.66 10.30
C GLY A 88 -16.06 2.37 11.09
N GLU A 89 -17.02 1.45 11.00
CA GLU A 89 -16.87 0.11 11.58
C GLU A 89 -15.73 -0.63 10.89
N GLY A 90 -14.77 -1.14 11.66
CA GLY A 90 -13.55 -1.76 11.09
C GLY A 90 -12.53 -0.74 10.57
N SER A 91 -12.49 0.47 11.15
CA SER A 91 -11.54 1.55 10.85
C SER A 91 -10.11 1.01 10.74
N LEU A 92 -9.62 0.82 9.52
CA LEU A 92 -8.22 0.48 9.27
C LEU A 92 -7.55 1.65 8.59
N GLY A 93 -6.25 1.74 8.83
CA GLY A 93 -5.42 2.76 8.24
C GLY A 93 -3.96 2.39 8.29
N TYR A 94 -3.14 3.38 7.98
CA TYR A 94 -1.71 3.26 8.14
C TYR A 94 -1.17 4.45 8.92
N LEU A 95 0.01 4.23 9.48
CA LEU A 95 0.78 5.20 10.23
C LEU A 95 2.24 5.02 9.80
N ILE A 96 2.93 6.11 9.51
CA ILE A 96 4.38 6.09 9.30
C ILE A 96 5.05 6.73 10.50
N LEU A 97 5.91 5.97 11.16
CA LEU A 97 6.74 6.41 12.26
C LEU A 97 8.18 6.58 11.80
N SER A 98 8.91 7.52 12.39
CA SER A 98 10.35 7.67 12.23
C SER A 98 11.08 7.58 13.56
N LYS A 99 12.30 7.06 13.54
CA LYS A 99 13.25 7.04 14.67
C LYS A 99 14.66 7.29 14.13
N GLY A 100 15.10 8.55 14.20
CA GLY A 100 16.28 8.99 13.46
C GLY A 100 16.02 8.90 11.96
N GLU A 101 16.91 8.23 11.22
CA GLU A 101 16.78 8.03 9.77
C GLU A 101 15.92 6.82 9.38
N GLN A 102 15.49 6.02 10.35
CA GLN A 102 14.69 4.81 10.13
C GLN A 102 13.20 5.14 10.08
N PHE A 103 12.49 4.52 9.15
CA PHE A 103 11.05 4.66 9.01
C PHE A 103 10.36 3.30 9.15
N MET A 104 9.22 3.30 9.83
CA MET A 104 8.37 2.13 10.05
C MET A 104 6.99 2.41 9.48
N LEU A 105 6.55 1.57 8.55
CA LEU A 105 5.17 1.57 8.07
C LEU A 105 4.34 0.62 8.94
N CYS A 106 3.29 1.15 9.55
CA CYS A 106 2.44 0.44 10.48
C CYS A 106 1.02 0.31 9.90
N LEU A 107 0.42 -0.87 10.01
CA LEU A 107 -1.02 -1.04 9.89
C LEU A 107 -1.66 -0.72 11.25
N VAL A 108 -2.71 0.10 11.26
CA VAL A 108 -3.38 0.50 12.49
C VAL A 108 -4.87 0.18 12.46
N ASP A 109 -5.40 -0.22 13.61
CA ASP A 109 -6.83 -0.25 13.92
C ASP A 109 -7.21 1.08 14.55
N GLY A 110 -8.19 1.78 13.98
CA GLY A 110 -8.68 3.09 14.35
C GLY A 110 -9.85 3.11 15.33
N THR A 111 -10.39 1.93 15.70
CA THR A 111 -11.65 1.81 16.46
C THR A 111 -11.55 2.40 17.87
N GLU A 112 -10.37 2.33 18.49
CA GLU A 112 -10.09 2.79 19.85
C GLU A 112 -8.81 3.64 19.89
N GLY A 113 -8.68 4.62 18.99
CA GLY A 113 -7.43 5.33 18.68
C GLY A 113 -6.59 4.55 17.66
N TYR A 114 -5.30 4.85 17.51
CA TYR A 114 -4.45 4.20 16.47
C TYR A 114 -3.64 3.04 17.07
N ARG A 115 -4.28 1.87 17.20
CA ARG A 115 -3.62 0.66 17.72
C ARG A 115 -2.81 -0.02 16.61
N ILE A 116 -1.50 -0.18 16.80
CA ILE A 116 -0.63 -0.83 15.81
C ILE A 116 -0.90 -2.34 15.78
N ILE A 117 -1.28 -2.84 14.60
CA ILE A 117 -1.58 -4.26 14.32
C ILE A 117 -0.34 -4.98 13.76
N GLY A 118 0.59 -4.24 13.18
CA GLY A 118 1.84 -4.78 12.65
C GLY A 118 2.66 -3.65 12.05
N ALA A 119 3.97 -3.80 12.03
CA ALA A 119 4.90 -2.77 11.56
C ALA A 119 6.01 -3.39 10.72
N THR A 120 6.52 -2.67 9.73
CA THR A 120 7.64 -3.13 8.93
C THR A 120 8.56 -1.96 8.57
N PRO A 121 9.89 -2.14 8.59
CA PRO A 121 10.80 -1.09 8.18
C PRO A 121 10.64 -0.80 6.70
N ILE A 122 10.68 0.49 6.34
CA ILE A 122 10.69 0.94 4.95
C ILE A 122 11.98 1.73 4.68
N PRO A 123 12.49 1.73 3.42
CA PRO A 123 13.69 2.49 3.09
C PRO A 123 13.53 3.97 3.41
N SER A 124 14.59 4.57 3.96
CA SER A 124 14.68 6.00 4.24
C SER A 124 14.42 6.86 3.00
N LEU A 125 13.97 8.09 3.23
CA LEU A 125 13.76 9.09 2.18
C LEU A 125 15.09 9.72 1.77
N LYS A 126 15.24 9.99 0.47
CA LYS A 126 16.28 10.92 -0.01
C LYS A 126 15.84 12.37 0.22
N LYS A 127 16.77 13.31 0.10
CA LYS A 127 16.56 14.74 0.38
C LYS A 127 15.37 15.36 -0.36
N ASP A 128 15.02 14.82 -1.52
CA ASP A 128 13.97 15.28 -2.43
C ASP A 128 12.76 14.34 -2.49
N GLU A 129 12.65 13.41 -1.54
CA GLU A 129 11.55 12.47 -1.41
C GLU A 129 10.69 12.81 -0.19
N TYR A 130 9.37 12.66 -0.31
CA TYR A 130 8.42 12.91 0.77
C TYR A 130 7.26 11.91 0.72
N PHE A 131 6.63 11.69 1.88
CA PHE A 131 5.43 10.87 1.97
C PHE A 131 4.23 11.62 1.40
N VAL A 132 3.37 10.89 0.71
CA VAL A 132 2.16 11.42 0.12
C VAL A 132 1.00 10.50 0.43
N ASP A 133 -0.09 11.10 0.89
CA ASP A 133 -1.28 10.39 1.32
C ASP A 133 -2.39 10.59 0.27
N LEU A 134 -3.35 9.66 0.23
CA LEU A 134 -4.56 9.76 -0.60
C LEU A 134 -4.28 9.93 -2.10
N CYS A 135 -3.28 9.22 -2.63
CA CYS A 135 -2.99 9.26 -4.07
C CYS A 135 -4.11 8.58 -4.87
N GLU A 136 -4.36 9.08 -6.09
CA GLU A 136 -5.30 8.45 -7.01
C GLU A 136 -4.67 7.16 -7.57
N SER A 137 -5.45 6.08 -7.65
CA SER A 137 -4.98 4.81 -8.19
C SER A 137 -5.93 4.28 -9.25
N SER A 138 -5.36 3.76 -10.34
CA SER A 138 -6.12 3.02 -11.35
C SER A 138 -6.46 1.58 -10.91
N CYS A 139 -6.05 1.18 -9.71
CA CYS A 139 -6.35 -0.13 -9.14
C CYS A 139 -7.78 -0.20 -8.60
N LYS A 140 -8.57 -1.16 -9.09
CA LYS A 140 -9.97 -1.33 -8.70
C LYS A 140 -10.12 -1.72 -7.23
N GLY A 141 -10.97 -1.00 -6.50
CA GLY A 141 -11.40 -1.31 -5.12
C GLY A 141 -11.33 -0.07 -4.24
N ASP A 142 -12.02 -0.14 -3.10
CA ASP A 142 -11.98 0.92 -2.10
C ASP A 142 -10.73 0.72 -1.24
N PHE A 143 -9.66 1.46 -1.56
CA PHE A 143 -8.39 1.38 -0.84
C PHE A 143 -7.88 2.77 -0.47
N LEU A 144 -7.34 2.92 0.74
CA LEU A 144 -6.45 4.04 1.01
C LEU A 144 -5.13 3.79 0.29
N THR A 145 -4.80 4.63 -0.69
CA THR A 145 -3.53 4.57 -1.42
C THR A 145 -2.63 5.72 -1.00
N PHE A 146 -1.36 5.42 -0.77
CA PHE A 146 -0.34 6.36 -0.30
C PHE A 146 1.03 5.93 -0.80
N GLY A 147 2.05 6.76 -0.62
CA GLY A 147 3.33 6.48 -1.21
C GLY A 147 4.46 7.41 -0.82
N VAL A 148 5.55 7.27 -1.56
CA VAL A 148 6.65 8.23 -1.58
C VAL A 148 6.70 8.83 -2.96
N ALA A 149 6.77 10.15 -3.00
CA ALA A 149 6.91 10.90 -4.22
C ALA A 149 8.16 11.76 -4.20
N LYS A 150 8.54 12.24 -5.39
CA LYS A 150 9.62 13.20 -5.59
C LYS A 150 9.18 14.27 -6.57
N GLU A 151 9.49 15.52 -6.23
CA GLU A 151 9.28 16.65 -7.11
C GLU A 151 10.36 16.68 -8.21
N LYS A 152 9.94 16.93 -9.44
CA LYS A 152 10.81 17.14 -10.59
C LYS A 152 11.02 18.64 -10.82
N SER A 153 12.02 18.98 -11.63
CA SER A 153 12.39 20.38 -11.92
C SER A 153 11.32 21.19 -12.65
N ASP A 154 10.29 20.54 -13.18
CA ASP A 154 9.12 21.13 -13.85
C ASP A 154 7.89 21.23 -12.92
N ASN A 155 8.07 21.08 -11.60
CA ASN A 155 7.03 20.94 -10.57
C ASN A 155 6.11 19.72 -10.78
N ALA A 156 6.47 18.78 -11.66
CA ALA A 156 5.74 17.53 -11.77
C ALA A 156 6.12 16.59 -10.62
N VAL A 157 5.16 15.91 -10.03
CA VAL A 157 5.39 14.91 -8.99
C VAL A 157 5.52 13.54 -9.65
N ARG A 158 6.55 12.78 -9.25
CA ARG A 158 6.71 11.38 -9.63
C ARG A 158 6.55 10.48 -8.42
N THR A 159 5.58 9.58 -8.49
CA THR A 159 5.44 8.46 -7.54
C THR A 159 6.64 7.51 -7.68
N LEU A 160 7.33 7.25 -6.58
CA LEU A 160 8.50 6.35 -6.52
C LEU A 160 8.15 5.00 -5.89
N ARG A 161 7.29 5.03 -4.86
CA ARG A 161 6.80 3.87 -4.13
C ARG A 161 5.33 4.10 -3.83
N ALA A 162 4.53 3.05 -3.87
CA ALA A 162 3.12 3.13 -3.54
C ALA A 162 2.67 1.89 -2.78
N TRP A 163 1.78 2.13 -1.84
CA TRP A 163 1.14 1.13 -1.01
C TRP A 163 -0.34 1.43 -0.91
N ARG A 164 -1.10 0.41 -0.56
CA ARG A 164 -2.51 0.56 -0.22
C ARG A 164 -2.91 -0.28 0.97
N VAL A 165 -3.89 0.19 1.73
CA VAL A 165 -4.53 -0.61 2.78
C VAL A 165 -5.65 -1.44 2.14
N ASN A 166 -5.55 -2.76 2.23
CA ASN A 166 -6.61 -3.68 1.82
C ASN A 166 -7.47 -4.03 3.03
N TYR A 167 -8.67 -3.45 3.12
CA TYR A 167 -9.59 -3.63 4.25
C TYR A 167 -10.07 -5.05 4.43
N GLU A 168 -10.45 -5.70 3.33
CA GLU A 168 -11.01 -7.05 3.34
C GLU A 168 -9.99 -8.05 3.89
N LYS A 169 -8.73 -7.92 3.46
CA LYS A 169 -7.64 -8.79 3.88
C LYS A 169 -6.94 -8.33 5.16
N ARG A 170 -7.17 -7.09 5.60
CA ARG A 170 -6.49 -6.43 6.72
C ARG A 170 -4.96 -6.45 6.57
N VAL A 171 -4.46 -6.09 5.39
CA VAL A 171 -3.01 -6.02 5.10
C VAL A 171 -2.67 -4.71 4.40
N ILE A 172 -1.38 -4.38 4.39
CA ILE A 172 -0.82 -3.37 3.48
C ILE A 172 -0.27 -4.10 2.27
N GLU A 173 -0.62 -3.63 1.08
CA GLU A 173 -0.13 -4.18 -0.18
C GLU A 173 0.75 -3.14 -0.88
N GLN A 174 1.94 -3.54 -1.31
CA GLN A 174 2.74 -2.76 -2.24
C GLN A 174 2.12 -2.87 -3.64
N ILE A 175 1.99 -1.73 -4.31
CA ILE A 175 1.44 -1.65 -5.67
C ILE A 175 2.42 -0.96 -6.61
N ASN A 176 2.28 -1.23 -7.90
CA ASN A 176 3.12 -0.61 -8.93
C ASN A 176 2.96 0.93 -8.91
N PRO A 177 4.03 1.70 -8.68
CA PRO A 177 3.98 3.17 -8.68
C PRO A 177 3.43 3.78 -9.96
N THR A 178 3.52 3.10 -11.11
CA THR A 178 3.00 3.61 -12.39
C THR A 178 1.47 3.60 -12.48
N ALA A 179 0.79 2.90 -11.57
CA ALA A 179 -0.67 2.89 -11.44
C ALA A 179 -1.20 3.83 -10.35
N VAL A 180 -0.33 4.71 -9.84
CA VAL A 180 -0.65 5.65 -8.77
C VAL A 180 -0.17 7.05 -9.14
N ASP A 181 -1.12 7.97 -9.21
CA ASP A 181 -0.87 9.38 -9.42
C ASP A 181 -0.97 10.14 -8.08
N CYS A 182 0.17 10.63 -7.60
CA CYS A 182 0.28 11.42 -6.38
C CYS A 182 0.36 12.93 -6.67
N ASN A 183 0.16 13.41 -7.91
CA ASN A 183 0.14 14.85 -8.20
C ASN A 183 -1.06 15.57 -7.57
N SER A 184 -2.19 14.88 -7.43
CA SER A 184 -3.45 15.41 -6.92
C SER A 184 -3.64 15.16 -5.42
N SER A 185 -2.59 14.74 -4.71
CA SER A 185 -2.69 14.48 -3.28
C SER A 185 -3.30 15.67 -2.58
N TYR A 186 -4.39 15.45 -1.85
CA TYR A 186 -4.94 16.44 -0.96
C TYR A 186 -3.84 16.77 0.03
N PHE A 187 -3.09 17.84 -0.23
CA PHE A 187 -2.28 18.48 0.79
C PHE A 187 -3.28 18.86 1.88
N THR A 188 -3.41 18.01 2.89
CA THR A 188 -3.84 18.47 4.19
C THR A 188 -2.69 19.35 4.66
N ASP A 189 -2.78 20.63 4.32
CA ASP A 189 -2.03 21.67 5.01
C ASP A 189 -2.28 21.44 6.51
N TYR A 190 -1.27 20.91 7.20
CA TYR A 190 -1.24 20.96 8.64
C TYR A 190 -0.78 22.37 8.99
N ASP A 191 -1.74 23.25 9.30
CA ASP A 191 -1.52 24.53 9.98
C ASP A 191 -0.79 24.32 11.32
#